data_AF-A0A9X6WNA8-F1
#
_entry.id   AF-A0A9X6WNA8-F1
#
_cell.length_a   1.000
_cell.length_b   1.000
_cell.length_c   1.000
_cell.angle_alpha   90.00
_cell.angle_beta   90.00
_cell.angle_gamma   90.00
#
_symmetry.space_group_name_H-M   'P 1'
#
loop_
_entity.id
_entity.type
_entity.pdbx_description
1 polymer ?
#
loop_
_entity_poly.entity_id
_entity_poly.type
_entity_poly.pdbx_seq_one_letter_code
_entity_poly.pdbx_strand_id
1 'polypeptide(L)'
;MNSIKFDIDKYVEIRLATLNEESLSLEDYDNLPEKKEVLRKNVKNLLERCINNKYYDGFSFELDVLEYFPLNRFDEADIGKFLDHIFVLKGIGKSVGNKVISNLSKIYVDNKDKQVEGKWRSFDFFYMKSATKSDFANIVELYKVENRNIVRKDPMMVKTLIDEIEFNLNELTKENNLTNLSFAIDYVSDVMLQIFNYWVITIEGLNFKKKMQLVDKLELYLKDFEKKILETKSDRMFMTSLEDAVSIFVSFLIRRNDFGEYMSILHTLEEEQEKEPEYFTTPLKHYKLKKGEIVPHDKLKKIITEEIHVDGYIDKLKRTKEIVISFSQYGGRTASVNSTLDLKVYFREIYLSDSKYKRQASTIVRKYLQEYRKNSNVDSFEKASEYMFLREKINRGYFRETSDLRLYNKKNKLQEGLYKVLLSIMLSYDYLASADLLIQLVKELIPICFRGIDELLEENNVPRIF
;
A
#
# COMPACT_ATOMS: atom_id res chain seq x y z
N MET A 1 -27.79 4.33 -16.87
CA MET A 1 -26.49 5.03 -16.75
C MET A 1 -26.67 6.45 -17.29
N ASN A 2 -26.60 7.43 -16.39
CA ASN A 2 -26.84 8.84 -16.70
C ASN A 2 -25.67 9.40 -17.53
N SER A 3 -25.95 9.88 -18.72
CA SER A 3 -25.03 10.75 -19.46
C SER A 3 -24.80 12.03 -18.65
N ILE A 4 -23.56 12.44 -18.47
CA ILE A 4 -23.25 13.78 -17.96
C ILE A 4 -23.82 14.78 -18.96
N LYS A 5 -24.88 15.52 -18.58
CA LYS A 5 -25.40 16.64 -19.38
C LYS A 5 -24.56 17.87 -19.05
N PHE A 6 -23.41 18.01 -19.71
CA PHE A 6 -22.52 19.16 -19.58
C PHE A 6 -22.30 19.79 -20.95
N ASP A 7 -22.54 21.10 -21.06
CA ASP A 7 -22.37 21.85 -22.31
C ASP A 7 -20.90 22.27 -22.45
N ILE A 8 -20.14 21.44 -23.16
CA ILE A 8 -18.70 21.67 -23.41
C ILE A 8 -18.49 22.98 -24.17
N ASP A 9 -19.32 23.27 -25.16
CA ASP A 9 -19.15 24.45 -26.02
C ASP A 9 -19.40 25.74 -25.22
N LYS A 10 -20.46 25.76 -24.40
CA LYS A 10 -20.73 26.86 -23.47
C LYS A 10 -19.60 27.05 -22.46
N TYR A 11 -19.04 25.98 -21.90
CA TYR A 11 -17.89 26.07 -20.98
C TYR A 11 -16.65 26.68 -21.64
N VAL A 12 -16.31 26.21 -22.85
CA VAL A 12 -15.15 26.71 -23.60
C VAL A 12 -15.31 28.20 -23.94
N GLU A 13 -16.50 28.63 -24.37
CA GLU A 13 -16.77 30.04 -24.69
C GLU A 13 -16.74 30.94 -23.44
N ILE A 14 -17.36 30.52 -22.33
CA ILE A 14 -17.35 31.31 -21.08
C ILE A 14 -15.92 31.44 -20.53
N ARG A 15 -15.13 30.37 -20.51
CA ARG A 15 -13.77 30.40 -19.96
C ARG A 15 -12.83 31.28 -20.76
N LEU A 16 -12.99 31.35 -22.08
CA LEU A 16 -12.17 32.20 -22.92
C LEU A 16 -12.66 33.65 -22.97
N ALA A 17 -13.96 33.91 -22.76
CA ALA A 17 -14.50 35.27 -22.60
C ALA A 17 -13.94 36.00 -21.36
N THR A 18 -13.43 35.26 -20.36
CA THR A 18 -12.71 35.85 -19.21
C THR A 18 -11.25 36.24 -19.50
N LEU A 19 -10.73 35.95 -20.70
CA LEU A 19 -9.46 36.52 -21.17
C LEU A 19 -9.75 37.95 -21.66
N ASN A 20 -9.23 38.96 -20.96
CA ASN A 20 -9.24 40.32 -21.50
C ASN A 20 -8.46 40.32 -22.82
N GLU A 21 -9.15 40.45 -23.95
CA GLU A 21 -8.55 40.50 -25.29
C GLU A 21 -7.46 41.58 -25.40
N GLU A 22 -7.61 42.68 -24.64
CA GLU A 22 -6.66 43.78 -24.53
C GLU A 22 -5.34 43.43 -23.83
N SER A 23 -5.24 42.24 -23.20
CA SER A 23 -4.07 41.79 -22.43
C SER A 23 -3.28 40.66 -23.11
N LEU A 24 -3.76 40.14 -24.24
CA LEU A 24 -3.13 39.05 -24.97
C LEU A 24 -2.07 39.60 -25.94
N SER A 25 -0.97 38.87 -26.09
CA SER A 25 -0.02 39.17 -27.15
C SER A 25 -0.67 38.91 -28.52
N LEU A 26 -0.23 39.60 -29.59
CA LEU A 26 -0.75 39.38 -30.95
C LEU A 26 -0.68 37.90 -31.36
N GLU A 27 0.42 37.23 -31.01
CA GLU A 27 0.63 35.80 -31.25
C GLU A 27 -0.35 34.91 -30.48
N ASP A 28 -0.75 35.30 -29.27
CA ASP A 28 -1.74 34.56 -28.49
C ASP A 28 -3.17 34.73 -29.01
N TYR A 29 -3.47 35.88 -29.60
CA TYR A 29 -4.75 36.20 -30.24
C TYR A 29 -4.93 35.42 -31.55
N ASP A 30 -3.91 35.39 -32.41
CA ASP A 30 -3.95 34.66 -33.69
C ASP A 30 -4.09 33.14 -33.49
N ASN A 31 -3.54 32.60 -32.39
CA ASN A 31 -3.62 31.18 -32.03
C ASN A 31 -4.89 30.81 -31.21
N LEU A 32 -5.79 31.76 -30.94
CA LEU A 32 -6.98 31.53 -30.11
C LEU A 32 -7.92 30.45 -30.68
N PRO A 33 -8.18 30.34 -32.00
CA PRO A 33 -9.01 29.28 -32.57
C PRO A 33 -8.42 27.87 -32.37
N GLU A 34 -7.09 27.72 -32.49
CA GLU A 34 -6.43 26.43 -32.25
C GLU A 34 -6.48 26.06 -30.76
N LYS A 35 -6.27 27.04 -29.86
CA LYS A 35 -6.40 26.85 -28.42
C LYS A 35 -7.83 26.42 -28.01
N LYS A 36 -8.86 26.95 -28.68
CA LYS A 36 -10.27 26.55 -28.50
C LYS A 36 -10.48 25.06 -28.82
N GLU A 37 -10.02 24.61 -29.98
CA GLU A 37 -10.16 23.22 -30.40
C GLU A 37 -9.41 22.26 -29.47
N VAL A 38 -8.20 22.63 -29.05
CA VAL A 38 -7.41 21.82 -28.11
C VAL A 38 -8.10 21.71 -26.75
N LEU A 39 -8.64 22.81 -26.21
CA LEU A 39 -9.38 22.78 -24.94
C LEU A 39 -10.64 21.91 -25.06
N ARG A 40 -11.43 22.11 -26.11
CA ARG A 40 -12.65 21.31 -26.38
C ARG A 40 -12.33 19.82 -26.42
N LYS A 41 -11.30 19.43 -27.17
CA LYS A 41 -10.85 18.03 -27.26
C LYS A 41 -10.43 17.46 -25.91
N ASN A 42 -9.68 18.22 -25.11
CA ASN A 42 -9.19 17.74 -23.81
C ASN A 42 -10.31 17.62 -22.78
N VAL A 43 -11.25 18.58 -22.74
CA VAL A 43 -12.44 18.51 -21.89
C VAL A 43 -13.29 17.32 -22.28
N LYS A 44 -13.56 17.12 -23.58
CA LYS A 44 -14.30 15.96 -24.09
C LYS A 44 -13.66 14.64 -23.66
N ASN A 45 -12.35 14.48 -23.86
CA ASN A 45 -11.63 13.26 -23.47
C ASN A 45 -11.69 13.01 -21.95
N LEU A 46 -11.56 14.05 -21.13
CA LEU A 46 -11.65 13.92 -19.66
C LEU A 46 -13.05 13.50 -19.24
N LEU A 47 -14.07 14.17 -19.76
CA LEU A 47 -15.47 13.83 -19.50
C LEU A 47 -15.77 12.40 -19.94
N GLU A 48 -15.35 11.97 -21.13
CA GLU A 48 -15.54 10.59 -21.61
C GLU A 48 -14.93 9.55 -20.66
N ARG A 49 -13.73 9.80 -20.12
CA ARG A 49 -13.10 8.92 -19.13
C ARG A 49 -13.88 8.86 -17.82
N CYS A 50 -14.37 10.00 -17.33
CA CYS A 50 -15.22 10.02 -16.14
C CYS A 50 -16.65 9.49 -16.41
N ILE A 51 -17.14 9.53 -17.66
CA ILE A 51 -18.48 9.04 -18.08
C ILE A 51 -18.52 7.51 -18.11
N ASN A 52 -17.41 6.85 -18.47
CA ASN A 52 -17.27 5.39 -18.39
C ASN A 52 -17.24 4.84 -16.95
N ASN A 53 -17.47 5.73 -15.97
CA ASN A 53 -17.51 5.55 -14.53
C ASN A 53 -17.58 4.08 -14.06
N LYS A 54 -16.41 3.53 -13.69
CA LYS A 54 -16.20 2.20 -13.14
C LYS A 54 -16.38 2.14 -11.62
N TYR A 55 -16.86 3.22 -11.00
CA TYR A 55 -17.21 3.30 -9.59
C TYR A 55 -18.01 2.10 -9.05
N TYR A 56 -18.92 1.54 -9.86
CA TYR A 56 -19.75 0.39 -9.48
C TYR A 56 -19.10 -0.98 -9.74
N ASP A 57 -17.98 -1.02 -10.44
CA ASP A 57 -17.36 -2.27 -10.91
C ASP A 57 -16.31 -2.83 -9.93
N GLY A 58 -16.08 -2.16 -8.80
CA GLY A 58 -15.02 -2.51 -7.85
C GLY A 58 -13.69 -1.87 -8.19
N PHE A 59 -12.74 -1.93 -7.25
CA PHE A 59 -11.41 -1.41 -7.47
C PHE A 59 -10.51 -2.45 -8.16
N SER A 60 -9.86 -1.99 -9.22
CA SER A 60 -8.78 -2.68 -9.92
C SER A 60 -7.57 -1.75 -10.07
N PHE A 61 -6.39 -2.29 -9.82
CA PHE A 61 -5.11 -1.62 -10.06
C PHE A 61 -4.87 -1.36 -11.56
N GLU A 62 -5.51 -2.12 -12.45
CA GLU A 62 -5.32 -2.06 -13.90
C GLU A 62 -6.15 -0.96 -14.58
N LEU A 63 -7.25 -0.53 -13.93
CA LEU A 63 -8.14 0.48 -14.48
C LEU A 63 -7.58 1.89 -14.35
N ASP A 64 -8.02 2.74 -15.26
CA ASP A 64 -7.67 4.14 -15.26
C ASP A 64 -8.27 4.85 -14.04
N VAL A 65 -7.45 5.59 -13.30
CA VAL A 65 -7.89 6.16 -12.03
C VAL A 65 -9.01 7.18 -12.18
N LEU A 66 -9.07 7.89 -13.32
CA LEU A 66 -10.11 8.89 -13.57
C LEU A 66 -11.49 8.25 -13.77
N GLU A 67 -11.54 6.97 -14.15
CA GLU A 67 -12.79 6.21 -14.27
C GLU A 67 -13.45 5.95 -12.90
N TYR A 68 -12.77 6.21 -11.78
CA TYR A 68 -13.37 6.10 -10.45
C TYR A 68 -14.00 7.38 -9.93
N PHE A 69 -13.72 8.54 -10.56
CA PHE A 69 -14.27 9.81 -10.09
C PHE A 69 -15.75 9.93 -10.49
N PRO A 70 -16.69 10.11 -9.53
CA PRO A 70 -18.11 10.03 -9.81
C PRO A 70 -18.67 11.35 -10.38
N LEU A 71 -18.09 11.83 -11.48
CA LEU A 71 -18.44 13.15 -12.06
C LEU A 71 -19.92 13.27 -12.43
N ASN A 72 -20.56 12.15 -12.77
CA ASN A 72 -21.99 12.06 -13.09
C ASN A 72 -22.94 12.28 -11.90
N ARG A 73 -22.41 12.47 -10.69
CA ARG A 73 -23.18 12.80 -9.48
C ARG A 73 -23.23 14.31 -9.20
N PHE A 74 -22.48 15.13 -9.94
CA PHE A 74 -22.44 16.58 -9.77
C PHE A 74 -23.28 17.31 -10.82
N ASP A 75 -23.71 18.52 -10.49
CA ASP A 75 -24.41 19.39 -11.43
C ASP A 75 -23.44 20.08 -12.42
N GLU A 76 -23.99 20.77 -13.42
CA GLU A 76 -23.20 21.45 -14.46
C GLU A 76 -22.25 22.51 -13.86
N ALA A 77 -22.65 23.18 -12.77
CA ALA A 77 -21.85 24.23 -12.14
C ALA A 77 -20.63 23.64 -11.43
N ASP A 78 -20.81 22.56 -10.68
CA ASP A 78 -19.73 21.84 -10.00
C ASP A 78 -18.80 21.13 -10.99
N ILE A 79 -19.33 20.56 -12.08
CA ILE A 79 -18.48 20.05 -13.16
C ILE A 79 -17.64 21.17 -13.76
N GLY A 80 -18.23 22.36 -13.98
CA GLY A 80 -17.50 23.55 -14.42
C GLY A 80 -16.37 23.93 -13.46
N LYS A 81 -16.63 23.97 -12.14
CA LYS A 81 -15.59 24.20 -11.13
C LYS A 81 -14.49 23.15 -11.19
N PHE A 82 -14.83 21.87 -11.27
CA PHE A 82 -13.84 20.79 -11.38
C PHE A 82 -12.92 20.98 -12.60
N LEU A 83 -13.51 21.28 -13.75
CA LEU A 83 -12.77 21.56 -14.99
C LEU A 83 -11.91 22.83 -14.86
N ASP A 84 -12.38 23.86 -14.18
CA ASP A 84 -11.65 25.11 -13.96
C ASP A 84 -10.35 24.90 -13.19
N HIS A 85 -10.34 23.96 -12.24
CA HIS A 85 -9.17 23.60 -11.47
C HIS A 85 -8.17 22.77 -12.29
N ILE A 86 -8.66 21.96 -13.22
CA ILE A 86 -7.82 21.13 -14.10
C ILE A 86 -7.22 21.94 -15.25
N PHE A 87 -8.02 22.83 -15.86
CA PHE A 87 -7.67 23.60 -17.03
C PHE A 87 -7.53 25.09 -16.66
N VAL A 88 -6.36 25.45 -16.12
CA VAL A 88 -6.00 26.85 -15.83
C VAL A 88 -5.69 27.61 -17.13
N LEU A 89 -6.28 28.80 -17.29
CA LEU A 89 -6.21 29.63 -18.51
C LEU A 89 -4.78 29.93 -19.00
N LYS A 90 -3.81 30.12 -18.09
CA LYS A 90 -2.40 30.39 -18.45
C LYS A 90 -1.66 29.21 -19.10
N GLY A 91 -2.27 28.02 -19.16
CA GLY A 91 -1.66 26.79 -19.72
C GLY A 91 -2.32 26.26 -20.99
N ILE A 92 -3.34 26.94 -21.52
CA ILE A 92 -4.12 26.47 -22.66
C ILE A 92 -3.34 26.75 -23.96
N GLY A 93 -2.86 25.69 -24.61
CA GLY A 93 -2.12 25.77 -25.87
C GLY A 93 -0.77 25.04 -25.88
N LYS A 94 -0.27 24.58 -24.73
CA LYS A 94 0.88 23.65 -24.68
C LYS A 94 0.41 22.30 -24.17
N SER A 95 1.25 21.27 -24.31
CA SER A 95 1.08 19.89 -23.80
C SER A 95 0.64 19.74 -22.33
N VAL A 96 0.40 20.84 -21.62
CA VAL A 96 -0.04 21.01 -20.23
C VAL A 96 -1.39 20.34 -19.95
N GLY A 97 -2.43 20.49 -20.79
CA GLY A 97 -3.73 19.83 -20.55
C GLY A 97 -3.62 18.30 -20.57
N ASN A 98 -2.96 17.75 -21.59
CA ASN A 98 -2.62 16.33 -21.66
C ASN A 98 -1.67 15.91 -20.54
N LYS A 99 -0.80 16.80 -20.05
CA LYS A 99 0.10 16.54 -18.92
C LYS A 99 -0.65 16.53 -17.59
N VAL A 100 -1.65 17.38 -17.36
CA VAL A 100 -2.48 17.36 -16.14
C VAL A 100 -3.34 16.11 -16.12
N ILE A 101 -4.03 15.77 -17.22
CA ILE A 101 -4.78 14.52 -17.36
C ILE A 101 -3.83 13.31 -17.22
N SER A 102 -2.65 13.36 -17.86
CA SER A 102 -1.61 12.33 -17.73
C SER A 102 -1.02 12.28 -16.32
N ASN A 103 -0.98 13.36 -15.55
CA ASN A 103 -0.42 13.39 -14.20
C ASN A 103 -1.46 12.93 -13.17
N LEU A 104 -2.73 13.29 -13.36
CA LEU A 104 -3.86 12.76 -12.60
C LEU A 104 -3.99 11.25 -12.81
N SER A 105 -3.68 10.77 -14.03
CA SER A 105 -3.67 9.33 -14.37
C SER A 105 -2.35 8.60 -14.10
N LYS A 106 -1.23 9.33 -14.05
CA LYS A 106 0.09 8.82 -13.67
C LYS A 106 0.56 9.55 -12.42
N ILE A 107 0.07 9.13 -11.28
CA ILE A 107 0.85 9.31 -10.05
C ILE A 107 1.66 8.03 -9.89
N TYR A 108 2.77 7.95 -10.62
CA TYR A 108 3.78 6.91 -10.41
C TYR A 108 4.91 7.50 -9.58
N VAL A 109 5.08 6.91 -8.40
CA VAL A 109 6.31 6.53 -7.70
C VAL A 109 7.62 6.96 -8.40
N ASP A 110 8.49 7.65 -7.65
CA ASP A 110 9.87 8.04 -8.01
C ASP A 110 10.04 9.09 -9.12
N ASN A 111 9.75 10.36 -8.80
CA ASN A 111 10.35 11.48 -9.55
C ASN A 111 11.85 11.56 -9.21
N LYS A 112 12.69 11.09 -10.14
CA LYS A 112 14.17 11.14 -10.07
C LYS A 112 14.76 12.56 -10.12
N ASP A 113 13.94 13.60 -10.18
CA ASP A 113 14.44 14.97 -10.14
C ASP A 113 14.56 15.45 -8.69
N LYS A 114 15.77 15.35 -8.13
CA LYS A 114 16.21 16.00 -6.87
C LYS A 114 16.17 17.55 -6.94
N GLN A 115 15.34 18.13 -7.79
CA GLN A 115 15.05 19.57 -7.84
C GLN A 115 13.55 19.89 -7.83
N VAL A 116 12.70 18.90 -7.53
CA VAL A 116 11.25 19.08 -7.44
C VAL A 116 10.81 19.09 -5.97
N GLU A 117 11.56 19.79 -5.12
CA GLU A 117 10.97 20.46 -3.95
C GLU A 117 10.06 21.59 -4.48
N GLY A 118 8.87 21.24 -4.96
CA GLY A 118 7.95 22.23 -5.50
C GLY A 118 6.78 21.76 -6.36
N LYS A 119 6.76 20.52 -6.88
CA LYS A 119 5.60 20.03 -7.68
C LYS A 119 4.67 19.05 -6.95
N TRP A 120 5.01 18.59 -5.75
CA TRP A 120 3.99 18.01 -4.86
C TRP A 120 2.96 19.05 -4.42
N ARG A 121 3.35 20.35 -4.41
CA ARG A 121 2.47 21.51 -4.18
C ARG A 121 1.55 21.87 -5.36
N SER A 122 1.62 21.18 -6.50
CA SER A 122 0.66 21.43 -7.59
C SER A 122 -0.63 20.61 -7.47
N PHE A 123 -0.77 19.80 -6.41
CA PHE A 123 -2.02 19.11 -6.05
C PHE A 123 -2.67 19.74 -4.80
N ASP A 124 -2.35 21.02 -4.52
CA ASP A 124 -3.15 21.89 -3.65
C ASP A 124 -4.47 22.27 -4.37
N PHE A 125 -5.32 21.27 -4.69
CA PHE A 125 -6.63 21.51 -5.32
C PHE A 125 -7.54 22.36 -4.43
N PHE A 126 -7.28 22.36 -3.12
CA PHE A 126 -7.91 23.22 -2.16
C PHE A 126 -6.83 23.74 -1.22
N TYR A 127 -6.98 24.97 -0.77
CA TYR A 127 -6.41 25.39 0.50
C TYR A 127 -7.00 24.51 1.61
N MET A 128 -6.55 23.24 1.71
CA MET A 128 -6.68 22.50 2.95
C MET A 128 -5.91 23.35 3.96
N LYS A 129 -6.63 23.93 4.93
CA LYS A 129 -5.99 24.50 6.11
C LYS A 129 -4.95 23.47 6.53
N SER A 130 -3.68 23.88 6.54
CA SER A 130 -2.62 23.06 7.08
C SER A 130 -3.17 22.50 8.38
N ALA A 131 -3.26 21.16 8.48
CA ALA A 131 -3.55 20.54 9.75
C ALA A 131 -2.56 21.18 10.71
N THR A 132 -3.06 21.99 11.63
CA THR A 132 -2.23 22.54 12.68
C THR A 132 -1.52 21.34 13.26
N LYS A 133 -0.20 21.45 13.49
CA LYS A 133 0.55 20.50 14.35
C LYS A 133 -0.15 20.49 15.70
N SER A 134 -1.26 19.79 15.77
CA SER A 134 -2.17 19.63 16.87
C SER A 134 -1.99 18.21 17.34
N ASP A 135 -2.55 17.94 18.51
CA ASP A 135 -2.44 16.73 19.32
C ASP A 135 -2.56 15.41 18.53
N PHE A 136 -3.13 15.45 17.33
CA PHE A 136 -3.19 14.39 16.34
C PHE A 136 -1.84 13.74 15.96
N ALA A 137 -0.76 14.50 15.75
CA ALA A 137 0.54 13.90 15.42
C ALA A 137 1.10 13.05 16.58
N ASN A 138 0.78 13.43 17.83
CA ASN A 138 1.13 12.67 19.02
C ASN A 138 0.24 11.42 19.16
N ILE A 139 -1.06 11.55 18.88
CA ILE A 139 -2.00 10.42 18.82
C ILE A 139 -1.58 9.38 17.76
N VAL A 140 -1.11 9.84 16.59
CA VAL A 140 -0.58 9.00 15.51
C VAL A 140 0.64 8.19 15.95
N GLU A 141 1.60 8.80 16.65
CA GLU A 141 2.76 8.06 17.18
C GLU A 141 2.37 7.12 18.33
N LEU A 142 1.39 7.50 19.15
CA LEU A 142 0.87 6.66 20.22
C LEU A 142 0.23 5.37 19.65
N TYR A 143 -0.63 5.50 18.64
CA TYR A 143 -1.26 4.35 17.98
C TYR A 143 -0.28 3.51 17.15
N LYS A 144 0.79 4.08 16.58
CA LYS A 144 1.86 3.27 15.95
C LYS A 144 2.60 2.39 16.96
N VAL A 145 2.84 2.90 18.17
CA VAL A 145 3.48 2.12 19.26
C VAL A 145 2.53 1.05 19.80
N GLU A 146 1.24 1.37 19.95
CA GLU A 146 0.21 0.40 20.35
C GLU A 146 -0.02 -0.68 19.29
N ASN A 147 -0.01 -0.30 18.01
CA ASN A 147 -0.12 -1.22 16.87
C ASN A 147 1.01 -2.26 16.89
N ARG A 148 2.26 -1.86 17.19
CA ARG A 148 3.39 -2.80 17.36
C ARG A 148 3.16 -3.82 18.49
N ASN A 149 2.26 -3.54 19.43
CA ASN A 149 1.93 -4.40 20.57
C ASN A 149 0.67 -5.25 20.36
N ILE A 150 -0.14 -5.03 19.31
CA ILE A 150 -1.32 -5.85 19.02
C ILE A 150 -0.93 -7.32 18.77
N VAL A 151 0.23 -7.54 18.14
CA VAL A 151 0.85 -8.86 17.93
C VAL A 151 1.24 -9.57 19.24
N ARG A 152 1.26 -8.84 20.36
CA ARG A 152 1.62 -9.35 21.70
C ARG A 152 0.41 -9.55 22.61
N LYS A 153 -0.81 -9.19 22.17
CA LYS A 153 -2.03 -9.41 22.95
C LYS A 153 -2.48 -10.88 22.79
N ASP A 154 -2.81 -11.51 23.91
CA ASP A 154 -3.38 -12.86 23.99
C ASP A 154 -4.61 -12.98 23.07
N PRO A 155 -4.80 -14.07 22.29
CA PRO A 155 -6.04 -14.33 21.55
C PRO A 155 -7.32 -14.17 22.39
N MET A 156 -7.25 -14.33 23.71
CA MET A 156 -8.37 -14.02 24.62
C MET A 156 -8.77 -12.53 24.68
N MET A 157 -8.01 -11.62 24.08
CA MET A 157 -8.29 -10.18 24.01
C MET A 157 -8.91 -9.73 22.67
N VAL A 158 -9.32 -10.66 21.80
CA VAL A 158 -9.92 -10.34 20.49
C VAL A 158 -11.10 -9.37 20.60
N LYS A 159 -11.99 -9.59 21.58
CA LYS A 159 -13.12 -8.69 21.81
C LYS A 159 -12.64 -7.29 22.19
N THR A 160 -11.67 -7.19 23.10
CA THR A 160 -11.06 -5.90 23.48
C THR A 160 -10.40 -5.21 22.30
N LEU A 161 -9.72 -5.96 21.42
CA LEU A 161 -9.11 -5.43 20.21
C LEU A 161 -10.18 -4.88 19.24
N ILE A 162 -11.28 -5.60 19.04
CA ILE A 162 -12.39 -5.13 18.21
C ILE A 162 -13.02 -3.88 18.82
N ASP A 163 -13.30 -3.89 20.12
CA ASP A 163 -13.90 -2.76 20.85
C ASP A 163 -12.98 -1.52 20.80
N GLU A 164 -11.66 -1.71 20.91
CA GLU A 164 -10.63 -0.64 20.81
C GLU A 164 -10.57 -0.05 19.40
N ILE A 165 -10.56 -0.89 18.36
CA ILE A 165 -10.60 -0.43 16.96
C ILE A 165 -11.91 0.29 16.68
N GLU A 166 -13.05 -0.26 17.11
CA GLU A 166 -14.36 0.37 16.94
C GLU A 166 -14.42 1.73 17.66
N PHE A 167 -13.93 1.82 18.90
CA PHE A 167 -13.83 3.08 19.62
C PHE A 167 -12.99 4.09 18.84
N ASN A 168 -11.80 3.69 18.38
CA ASN A 168 -10.91 4.57 17.63
C ASN A 168 -11.53 5.04 16.29
N LEU A 169 -12.20 4.14 15.56
CA LEU A 169 -12.93 4.49 14.34
C LEU A 169 -14.09 5.44 14.63
N ASN A 170 -14.85 5.20 15.69
CA ASN A 170 -15.94 6.08 16.10
C ASN A 170 -15.42 7.47 16.53
N GLU A 171 -14.31 7.56 17.25
CA GLU A 171 -13.68 8.86 17.59
C GLU A 171 -13.26 9.61 16.32
N LEU A 172 -12.63 8.92 15.37
CA LEU A 172 -12.27 9.50 14.07
C LEU A 172 -13.49 10.06 13.34
N THR A 173 -14.67 9.45 13.51
CA THR A 173 -15.91 9.88 12.85
C THR A 173 -16.58 11.12 13.42
N LYS A 174 -16.34 11.46 14.68
CA LYS A 174 -17.02 12.58 15.36
C LYS A 174 -16.69 13.95 14.78
N GLU A 175 -15.59 14.07 14.04
CA GLU A 175 -15.13 15.34 13.46
C GLU A 175 -15.52 15.53 11.98
N ASN A 176 -16.16 14.55 11.32
CA ASN A 176 -16.49 14.58 9.87
C ASN A 176 -15.33 15.09 8.98
N ASN A 177 -14.09 14.72 9.30
CA ASN A 177 -12.90 15.21 8.60
C ASN A 177 -12.30 14.15 7.67
N LEU A 178 -12.02 14.52 6.43
CA LEU A 178 -11.46 13.65 5.39
C LEU A 178 -10.05 13.13 5.69
N THR A 179 -9.26 13.89 6.45
CA THR A 179 -7.96 13.42 6.97
C THR A 179 -8.13 12.16 7.83
N ASN A 180 -9.27 12.01 8.49
CA ASN A 180 -9.55 10.90 9.39
C ASN A 180 -9.87 9.61 8.63
N LEU A 181 -10.43 9.66 7.42
CA LEU A 181 -10.70 8.46 6.61
C LEU A 181 -9.40 7.81 6.12
N SER A 182 -8.48 8.62 5.60
CA SER A 182 -7.16 8.14 5.15
C SER A 182 -6.34 7.52 6.27
N PHE A 183 -6.50 8.03 7.49
CA PHE A 183 -5.88 7.46 8.68
C PHE A 183 -6.60 6.18 9.13
N ALA A 184 -7.94 6.15 9.13
CA ALA A 184 -8.71 4.96 9.45
C ALA A 184 -8.36 3.78 8.53
N ILE A 185 -8.19 4.04 7.23
CA ILE A 185 -7.77 3.04 6.24
C ILE A 185 -6.37 2.50 6.58
N ASP A 186 -5.41 3.36 6.88
CA ASP A 186 -4.06 2.95 7.30
C ASP A 186 -4.08 2.12 8.57
N TYR A 187 -4.82 2.59 9.57
CA TYR A 187 -4.94 1.94 10.85
C TYR A 187 -5.50 0.53 10.69
N VAL A 188 -6.64 0.39 9.99
CA VAL A 188 -7.25 -0.92 9.72
C VAL A 188 -6.32 -1.80 8.88
N SER A 189 -5.67 -1.25 7.85
CA SER A 189 -4.66 -1.96 7.05
C SER A 189 -3.55 -2.53 7.95
N ASP A 190 -2.92 -1.69 8.76
CA ASP A 190 -1.80 -2.09 9.61
C ASP A 190 -2.19 -3.15 10.63
N VAL A 191 -3.37 -3.02 11.24
CA VAL A 191 -3.88 -4.05 12.17
C VAL A 191 -4.12 -5.36 11.43
N MET A 192 -4.86 -5.35 10.32
CA MET A 192 -5.19 -6.58 9.60
C MET A 192 -3.96 -7.26 9.01
N LEU A 193 -2.98 -6.50 8.51
CA LEU A 193 -1.73 -7.07 8.00
C LEU A 193 -0.87 -7.66 9.11
N GLN A 194 -0.86 -7.06 10.29
CA GLN A 194 -0.20 -7.63 11.45
C GLN A 194 -0.88 -8.93 11.89
N ILE A 195 -2.21 -8.95 11.93
CA ILE A 195 -3.01 -10.16 12.17
C ILE A 195 -2.64 -11.21 11.11
N PHE A 196 -2.77 -10.94 9.82
CA PHE A 196 -2.44 -11.90 8.76
C PHE A 196 -1.01 -12.43 8.88
N ASN A 197 -0.02 -11.56 9.11
CA ASN A 197 1.36 -11.98 9.31
C ASN A 197 1.50 -12.86 10.56
N TYR A 198 0.96 -12.48 11.71
CA TYR A 198 1.02 -13.31 12.91
C TYR A 198 0.34 -14.68 12.72
N TRP A 199 -0.89 -14.68 12.19
CA TRP A 199 -1.70 -15.88 11.99
C TRP A 199 -1.09 -16.86 10.99
N VAL A 200 -0.67 -16.34 9.84
CA VAL A 200 -0.15 -17.17 8.76
C VAL A 200 1.28 -17.61 9.07
N ILE A 201 2.10 -16.74 9.66
CA ILE A 201 3.56 -16.95 9.80
C ILE A 201 3.90 -17.62 11.11
N THR A 202 3.36 -17.18 12.25
CA THR A 202 4.00 -17.42 13.55
C THR A 202 3.30 -18.39 14.49
N ILE A 203 2.06 -18.81 14.22
CA ILE A 203 1.37 -19.73 15.14
C ILE A 203 1.90 -21.15 14.98
N GLU A 204 2.67 -21.55 15.98
CA GLU A 204 3.15 -22.91 16.19
C GLU A 204 1.97 -23.76 16.70
N GLY A 205 1.57 -24.79 15.94
CA GLY A 205 0.44 -25.68 16.28
C GLY A 205 -0.57 -25.84 15.15
N LEU A 206 -0.73 -24.82 14.30
CA LEU A 206 -1.49 -24.95 13.06
C LEU A 206 -0.65 -25.63 11.98
N ASN A 207 -1.04 -26.84 11.57
CA ASN A 207 -0.40 -27.49 10.42
C ASN A 207 -0.70 -26.71 9.12
N PHE A 208 0.14 -26.93 8.10
CA PHE A 208 0.06 -26.24 6.81
C PHE A 208 -1.35 -26.30 6.17
N LYS A 209 -2.03 -27.45 6.24
CA LYS A 209 -3.38 -27.63 5.66
C LYS A 209 -4.40 -26.71 6.33
N LYS A 210 -4.40 -26.62 7.66
CA LYS A 210 -5.29 -25.73 8.41
C LYS A 210 -4.97 -24.25 8.10
N LYS A 211 -3.68 -23.87 8.01
CA LYS A 211 -3.27 -22.51 7.62
C LYS A 211 -3.80 -22.12 6.23
N MET A 212 -3.65 -23.01 5.24
CA MET A 212 -4.17 -22.80 3.89
C MET A 212 -5.70 -22.61 3.88
N GLN A 213 -6.44 -23.48 4.59
CA GLN A 213 -7.89 -23.37 4.68
C GLN A 213 -8.35 -22.05 5.30
N LEU A 214 -7.62 -21.53 6.30
CA LEU A 214 -7.91 -20.23 6.88
C LEU A 214 -7.67 -19.10 5.87
N VAL A 215 -6.53 -19.12 5.16
CA VAL A 215 -6.24 -18.12 4.14
C VAL A 215 -7.28 -18.13 3.01
N ASP A 216 -7.70 -19.31 2.55
CA ASP A 216 -8.73 -19.43 1.52
C ASP A 216 -10.08 -18.88 1.99
N LYS A 217 -10.46 -19.11 3.26
CA LYS A 217 -11.68 -18.52 3.85
C LYS A 217 -11.61 -16.99 3.92
N LEU A 218 -10.48 -16.44 4.34
CA LEU A 218 -10.27 -14.99 4.40
C LEU A 218 -10.29 -14.37 3.00
N GLU A 219 -9.68 -15.03 2.02
CA GLU A 219 -9.69 -14.60 0.62
C GLU A 219 -11.12 -14.55 0.06
N LEU A 220 -11.93 -15.58 0.31
CA LEU A 220 -13.35 -15.62 -0.07
C LEU A 220 -14.14 -14.51 0.60
N TYR A 221 -13.98 -14.35 1.92
CA TYR A 221 -14.68 -13.31 2.67
C TYR A 221 -14.37 -11.91 2.11
N LEU A 222 -13.10 -11.59 1.81
CA LEU A 222 -12.75 -10.27 1.27
C LEU A 222 -13.39 -10.03 -0.11
N LYS A 223 -13.47 -11.06 -0.96
CA LYS A 223 -14.18 -10.99 -2.25
C LYS A 223 -15.69 -10.75 -2.06
N ASP A 224 -16.32 -11.47 -1.14
CA ASP A 224 -17.74 -11.31 -0.84
C ASP A 224 -18.03 -9.93 -0.21
N PHE A 225 -17.12 -9.44 0.63
CA PHE A 225 -17.22 -8.11 1.24
C PHE A 225 -17.07 -6.99 0.20
N GLU A 226 -16.13 -7.12 -0.75
CA GLU A 226 -16.03 -6.20 -1.87
C GLU A 226 -17.32 -6.14 -2.66
N LYS A 227 -17.92 -7.30 -2.99
CA LYS A 227 -19.21 -7.35 -3.68
C LYS A 227 -20.31 -6.63 -2.90
N LYS A 228 -20.37 -6.82 -1.58
CA LYS A 228 -21.33 -6.14 -0.70
C LYS A 228 -21.16 -4.61 -0.69
N ILE A 229 -19.91 -4.12 -0.73
CA ILE A 229 -19.63 -2.69 -0.87
C ILE A 229 -20.27 -2.16 -2.16
N LEU A 230 -20.12 -2.88 -3.28
CA LEU A 230 -20.67 -2.47 -4.57
C LEU A 230 -22.19 -2.44 -4.59
N GLU A 231 -22.83 -3.43 -3.97
CA GLU A 231 -24.30 -3.45 -3.77
C GLU A 231 -24.77 -2.28 -2.91
N THR A 232 -23.99 -1.87 -1.91
CA THR A 232 -24.34 -0.73 -1.05
C THR A 232 -24.22 0.62 -1.78
N LYS A 233 -23.31 0.72 -2.76
CA LYS A 233 -23.07 1.92 -3.55
C LYS A 233 -24.18 2.25 -4.55
N SER A 234 -24.94 1.26 -5.03
CA SER A 234 -26.01 1.50 -6.02
C SER A 234 -27.22 2.23 -5.43
N ASP A 235 -27.44 2.09 -4.12
CA ASP A 235 -28.71 2.44 -3.49
C ASP A 235 -28.66 3.76 -2.68
N ARG A 236 -27.47 4.36 -2.50
CA ARG A 236 -27.30 5.57 -1.69
C ARG A 236 -27.36 6.85 -2.51
N MET A 237 -28.02 7.86 -1.95
CA MET A 237 -28.05 9.22 -2.48
C MET A 237 -26.72 9.91 -2.12
N PHE A 238 -26.06 10.49 -3.12
CA PHE A 238 -24.75 11.14 -2.97
C PHE A 238 -24.95 12.51 -2.30
N MET A 239 -24.43 12.70 -1.09
CA MET A 239 -24.60 13.94 -0.29
C MET A 239 -23.28 14.71 -0.10
N THR A 240 -22.23 14.32 -0.81
CA THR A 240 -20.87 14.84 -0.64
C THR A 240 -20.64 16.04 -1.55
N SER A 241 -20.03 17.11 -1.05
CA SER A 241 -19.65 18.26 -1.88
C SER A 241 -18.59 17.88 -2.92
N LEU A 242 -18.42 18.68 -3.97
CA LEU A 242 -17.36 18.46 -4.95
C LEU A 242 -15.98 18.49 -4.30
N GLU A 243 -15.77 19.46 -3.41
CA GLU A 243 -14.53 19.66 -2.68
C GLU A 243 -14.17 18.42 -1.84
N ASP A 244 -15.15 17.89 -1.11
CA ASP A 244 -14.96 16.70 -0.29
C ASP A 244 -14.69 15.46 -1.17
N ALA A 245 -15.42 15.31 -2.28
CA ALA A 245 -15.24 14.19 -3.18
C ALA A 245 -13.85 14.19 -3.85
N VAL A 246 -13.35 15.37 -4.24
CA VAL A 246 -11.98 15.51 -4.77
C VAL A 246 -10.95 15.18 -3.69
N SER A 247 -11.16 15.62 -2.44
CA SER A 247 -10.23 15.31 -1.35
C SER A 247 -10.19 13.80 -1.02
N ILE A 248 -11.34 13.11 -1.03
CA ILE A 248 -11.41 11.63 -0.94
C ILE A 248 -10.66 11.00 -2.11
N PHE A 249 -10.88 11.49 -3.33
CA PHE A 249 -10.23 10.94 -4.51
C PHE A 249 -8.71 11.09 -4.47
N VAL A 250 -8.20 12.26 -4.07
CA VAL A 250 -6.75 12.49 -3.88
C VAL A 250 -6.19 11.53 -2.84
N SER A 251 -6.88 11.34 -1.72
CA SER A 251 -6.49 10.39 -0.69
C SER A 251 -6.45 8.94 -1.22
N PHE A 252 -7.47 8.56 -1.98
CA PHE A 252 -7.53 7.26 -2.67
C PHE A 252 -6.36 7.08 -3.63
N LEU A 253 -6.00 8.10 -4.42
CA LEU A 253 -4.86 8.04 -5.33
C LEU A 253 -3.55 7.78 -4.59
N ILE A 254 -3.30 8.51 -3.49
CA ILE A 254 -2.10 8.31 -2.67
C ILE A 254 -2.02 6.86 -2.20
N ARG A 255 -3.09 6.32 -1.61
CA ARG A 255 -3.11 4.93 -1.10
C ARG A 255 -3.04 3.88 -2.19
N ARG A 256 -3.72 4.10 -3.31
CA ARG A 256 -3.59 3.24 -4.49
C ARG A 256 -2.12 3.10 -4.88
N ASN A 257 -1.36 4.18 -4.85
CA ASN A 257 0.05 4.15 -5.24
C ASN A 257 0.92 3.49 -4.19
N ASP A 258 0.72 3.81 -2.90
CA ASP A 258 1.46 3.18 -1.81
C ASP A 258 1.24 1.65 -1.81
N PHE A 259 -0.02 1.23 -1.90
CA PHE A 259 -0.41 -0.18 -1.98
C PHE A 259 0.08 -0.83 -3.28
N GLY A 260 -0.01 -0.11 -4.41
CA GLY A 260 0.46 -0.57 -5.71
C GLY A 260 1.98 -0.76 -5.77
N GLU A 261 2.76 0.13 -5.15
CA GLU A 261 4.22 -0.02 -5.02
C GLU A 261 4.56 -1.27 -4.20
N TYR A 262 3.86 -1.46 -3.08
CA TYR A 262 4.07 -2.64 -2.26
C TYR A 262 3.65 -3.93 -2.99
N MET A 263 2.53 -3.94 -3.72
CA MET A 263 2.12 -5.08 -4.57
C MET A 263 3.12 -5.35 -5.69
N SER A 264 3.65 -4.31 -6.33
CA SER A 264 4.70 -4.44 -7.35
C SER A 264 5.94 -5.12 -6.78
N ILE A 265 6.32 -4.82 -5.53
CA ILE A 265 7.41 -5.51 -4.83
C ILE A 265 7.08 -6.99 -4.66
N LEU A 266 5.89 -7.32 -4.16
CA LEU A 266 5.49 -8.73 -3.95
C LEU A 266 5.48 -9.52 -5.27
N HIS A 267 4.86 -8.99 -6.33
CA HIS A 267 4.84 -9.64 -7.64
C HIS A 267 6.26 -9.81 -8.21
N THR A 268 7.12 -8.81 -8.02
CA THR A 268 8.53 -8.92 -8.42
C THR A 268 9.23 -10.10 -7.72
N LEU A 269 8.92 -10.33 -6.44
CA LEU A 269 9.48 -11.43 -5.67
C LEU A 269 8.85 -12.78 -6.03
N GLU A 270 7.59 -12.81 -6.42
CA GLU A 270 6.91 -14.00 -6.94
C GLU A 270 7.48 -14.40 -8.30
N GLU A 271 7.69 -13.45 -9.22
CA GLU A 271 8.35 -13.69 -10.50
C GLU A 271 9.77 -14.24 -10.32
N GLU A 272 10.52 -13.76 -9.31
CA GLU A 272 11.84 -14.30 -8.99
C GLU A 272 11.75 -15.78 -8.58
N GLN A 273 10.72 -16.16 -7.82
CA GLN A 273 10.51 -17.56 -7.44
C GLN A 273 10.22 -18.45 -8.64
N GLU A 274 9.41 -17.96 -9.58
CA GLU A 274 9.03 -18.71 -10.78
C GLU A 274 10.21 -18.88 -11.75
N LYS A 275 11.09 -17.88 -11.84
CA LYS A 275 12.26 -17.90 -12.73
C LYS A 275 13.40 -18.77 -12.21
N GLU A 276 13.53 -18.89 -10.89
CA GLU A 276 14.66 -19.55 -10.22
C GLU A 276 14.21 -20.54 -9.12
N PRO A 277 13.30 -21.48 -9.43
CA PRO A 277 12.64 -22.32 -8.42
C PRO A 277 13.61 -23.12 -7.55
N GLU A 278 14.77 -23.51 -8.07
CA GLU A 278 15.82 -24.26 -7.36
C GLU A 278 16.31 -23.54 -6.09
N TYR A 279 16.36 -22.21 -6.10
CA TYR A 279 16.81 -21.42 -4.95
C TYR A 279 15.75 -21.28 -3.86
N PHE A 280 14.48 -21.51 -4.23
CA PHE A 280 13.31 -21.31 -3.40
C PHE A 280 12.67 -22.64 -2.94
N THR A 281 13.19 -23.78 -3.38
CA THR A 281 12.77 -25.10 -2.86
C THR A 281 12.93 -25.22 -1.34
N THR A 282 12.05 -26.01 -0.72
CA THR A 282 12.16 -26.34 0.72
C THR A 282 13.53 -26.96 1.01
N PRO A 283 14.24 -26.49 2.06
CA PRO A 283 15.56 -27.04 2.39
C PRO A 283 15.48 -28.54 2.69
N LEU A 284 16.52 -29.28 2.26
CA LEU A 284 16.72 -30.67 2.68
C LEU A 284 16.82 -30.75 4.21
N LYS A 285 16.38 -31.88 4.77
CA LYS A 285 16.23 -32.07 6.23
C LYS A 285 17.47 -31.70 7.03
N HIS A 286 18.67 -31.97 6.52
CA HIS A 286 19.95 -31.69 7.19
C HIS A 286 20.42 -30.23 7.09
N TYR A 287 19.75 -29.39 6.29
CA TYR A 287 19.97 -27.93 6.26
C TYR A 287 18.86 -27.15 6.97
N LYS A 288 17.78 -27.80 7.42
CA LYS A 288 16.71 -27.14 8.15
C LYS A 288 17.19 -26.75 9.54
N LEU A 289 16.79 -25.56 9.98
CA LEU A 289 17.14 -25.00 11.28
C LEU A 289 15.88 -24.62 12.05
N LYS A 290 15.92 -24.79 13.36
CA LYS A 290 14.93 -24.20 14.27
C LYS A 290 15.37 -22.78 14.67
N LYS A 291 14.39 -21.94 15.03
CA LYS A 291 14.70 -20.59 15.55
C LYS A 291 15.53 -20.72 16.83
N GLY A 292 16.60 -19.92 16.92
CA GLY A 292 17.54 -19.97 18.05
C GLY A 292 18.60 -21.07 17.97
N GLU A 293 18.58 -21.93 16.95
CA GLU A 293 19.60 -22.96 16.76
C GLU A 293 20.97 -22.35 16.41
N ILE A 294 22.00 -22.79 17.13
CA ILE A 294 23.39 -22.35 16.95
C ILE A 294 24.18 -23.52 16.39
N VAL A 295 24.66 -23.37 15.15
CA VAL A 295 25.48 -24.38 14.49
C VAL A 295 26.96 -24.08 14.73
N PRO A 296 27.80 -25.11 14.93
CA PRO A 296 29.25 -24.98 15.00
C PRO A 296 29.85 -24.19 13.81
N HIS A 297 30.89 -23.42 14.06
CA HIS A 297 31.47 -22.49 13.07
C HIS A 297 32.00 -23.19 11.81
N ASP A 298 32.56 -24.39 11.96
CA ASP A 298 33.05 -25.25 10.89
C ASP A 298 31.94 -25.73 9.94
N LYS A 299 30.71 -25.87 10.46
CA LYS A 299 29.53 -26.28 9.69
C LYS A 299 28.69 -25.11 9.18
N LEU A 300 28.91 -23.91 9.70
CA LEU A 300 28.11 -22.72 9.41
C LEU A 300 28.02 -22.41 7.91
N LYS A 301 29.15 -22.45 7.19
CA LYS A 301 29.18 -22.20 5.73
C LYS A 301 28.30 -23.20 4.99
N LYS A 302 28.48 -24.50 5.28
CA LYS A 302 27.73 -25.58 4.64
C LYS A 302 26.23 -25.44 4.86
N ILE A 303 25.80 -25.09 6.07
CA ILE A 303 24.39 -24.90 6.40
C ILE A 303 23.80 -23.65 5.74
N ILE A 304 24.50 -22.52 5.80
CA ILE A 304 24.01 -21.25 5.23
C ILE A 304 23.90 -21.33 3.71
N THR A 305 24.93 -21.87 3.05
CA THR A 305 24.96 -21.91 1.57
C THR A 305 24.26 -23.12 0.98
N GLU A 306 23.92 -24.13 1.79
CA GLU A 306 23.40 -25.42 1.32
C GLU A 306 24.33 -26.05 0.27
N GLU A 307 25.64 -25.93 0.52
CA GLU A 307 26.73 -26.40 -0.35
C GLU A 307 26.83 -25.71 -1.72
N ILE A 308 26.03 -24.68 -1.97
CA ILE A 308 26.20 -23.79 -3.13
C ILE A 308 27.51 -23.01 -2.96
N HIS A 309 28.31 -22.95 -4.03
CA HIS A 309 29.55 -22.19 -4.05
C HIS A 309 29.28 -20.68 -3.98
N VAL A 310 30.02 -19.97 -3.13
CA VAL A 310 29.87 -18.51 -2.95
C VAL A 310 31.22 -17.83 -2.81
N ASP A 311 31.57 -17.00 -3.78
CA ASP A 311 32.75 -16.13 -3.73
C ASP A 311 32.64 -15.11 -2.60
N GLY A 312 33.77 -14.84 -1.93
CA GLY A 312 33.83 -13.84 -0.86
C GLY A 312 32.88 -14.13 0.30
N TYR A 313 32.64 -15.41 0.61
CA TYR A 313 31.71 -15.84 1.68
C TYR A 313 31.93 -15.10 3.00
N ILE A 314 33.19 -14.95 3.43
CA ILE A 314 33.55 -14.30 4.70
C ILE A 314 33.07 -12.83 4.72
N ASP A 315 33.33 -12.08 3.65
CA ASP A 315 32.91 -10.68 3.54
C ASP A 315 31.39 -10.53 3.46
N LYS A 316 30.73 -11.41 2.71
CA LYS A 316 29.27 -11.44 2.61
C LYS A 316 28.62 -11.78 3.95
N LEU A 317 29.19 -12.72 4.70
CA LEU A 317 28.72 -13.08 6.04
C LEU A 317 28.89 -11.91 7.02
N LYS A 318 30.01 -11.19 6.95
CA LYS A 318 30.23 -9.98 7.75
C LYS A 318 29.16 -8.93 7.47
N ARG A 319 28.87 -8.63 6.20
CA ARG A 319 27.80 -7.70 5.80
C ARG A 319 26.41 -8.19 6.23
N THR A 320 26.19 -9.51 6.18
CA THR A 320 24.95 -10.14 6.65
C THR A 320 24.72 -9.85 8.14
N LYS A 321 25.76 -9.99 8.97
CA LYS A 321 25.65 -9.68 10.40
C LYS A 321 25.32 -8.20 10.64
N GLU A 322 25.95 -7.29 9.91
CA GLU A 322 25.68 -5.84 10.01
C GLU A 322 24.22 -5.51 9.65
N ILE A 323 23.68 -6.07 8.57
CA ILE A 323 22.29 -5.80 8.18
C ILE A 323 21.27 -6.45 9.13
N VAL A 324 21.58 -7.60 9.74
CA VAL A 324 20.73 -8.21 10.78
C VAL A 324 20.62 -7.29 12.00
N ILE A 325 21.73 -6.70 12.45
CA ILE A 325 21.74 -5.74 13.56
C ILE A 325 20.86 -4.52 13.23
N SER A 326 21.06 -3.94 12.04
CA SER A 326 20.27 -2.80 11.57
C SER A 326 18.76 -3.13 11.53
N PHE A 327 18.36 -4.27 10.96
CA PHE A 327 16.95 -4.67 10.92
C PHE A 327 16.34 -4.96 12.29
N SER A 328 17.15 -5.45 13.24
CA SER A 328 16.70 -5.65 14.62
C SER A 328 16.43 -4.32 15.32
N GLN A 329 17.30 -3.34 15.12
CA GLN A 329 17.19 -1.99 15.72
C GLN A 329 16.09 -1.14 15.06
N TYR A 330 16.04 -1.12 13.73
CA TYR A 330 15.13 -0.27 12.96
C TYR A 330 13.72 -0.87 12.82
N GLY A 331 13.64 -2.17 12.50
CA GLY A 331 12.39 -2.83 12.15
C GLY A 331 11.66 -3.50 13.32
N GLY A 332 12.21 -3.44 14.55
CA GLY A 332 11.66 -4.14 15.71
C GLY A 332 11.63 -5.67 15.55
N ARG A 333 12.43 -6.23 14.63
CA ARG A 333 12.47 -7.67 14.38
C ARG A 333 13.25 -8.39 15.47
N THR A 334 12.74 -9.55 15.89
CA THR A 334 13.44 -10.50 16.77
C THR A 334 14.49 -11.31 16.00
N ALA A 335 15.30 -10.66 15.15
CA ALA A 335 16.38 -11.29 14.41
C ALA A 335 17.70 -11.13 15.18
N SER A 336 18.52 -12.17 15.21
CA SER A 336 19.77 -12.18 15.97
C SER A 336 20.95 -12.64 15.13
N VAL A 337 22.09 -11.97 15.28
CA VAL A 337 23.36 -12.40 14.69
C VAL A 337 23.87 -13.73 15.25
N ASN A 338 23.32 -14.17 16.38
CA ASN A 338 23.64 -15.45 17.00
C ASN A 338 22.74 -16.60 16.50
N SER A 339 21.63 -16.28 15.82
CA SER A 339 20.72 -17.27 15.25
C SER A 339 21.23 -17.72 13.89
N THR A 340 21.54 -19.01 13.75
CA THR A 340 22.00 -19.55 12.46
C THR A 340 20.92 -19.44 11.39
N LEU A 341 19.65 -19.57 11.78
CA LEU A 341 18.50 -19.40 10.90
C LEU A 341 18.45 -17.99 10.32
N ASP A 342 18.60 -16.95 11.16
CA ASP A 342 18.53 -15.56 10.71
C ASP A 342 19.69 -15.23 9.76
N LEU A 343 20.91 -15.67 10.11
CA LEU A 343 22.06 -15.53 9.21
C LEU A 343 21.85 -16.25 7.89
N LYS A 344 21.29 -17.46 7.91
CA LYS A 344 20.97 -18.23 6.70
C LYS A 344 19.98 -17.48 5.84
N VAL A 345 18.82 -17.10 6.38
CA VAL A 345 17.76 -16.40 5.64
C VAL A 345 18.30 -15.13 4.98
N TYR A 346 18.96 -14.26 5.75
CA TYR A 346 19.49 -13.01 5.22
C TYR A 346 20.57 -13.24 4.16
N PHE A 347 21.50 -14.15 4.42
CA PHE A 347 22.58 -14.41 3.46
C PHE A 347 22.03 -14.94 2.14
N ARG A 348 21.12 -15.92 2.20
CA ARG A 348 20.55 -16.55 1.00
C ARG A 348 19.76 -15.55 0.16
N GLU A 349 18.85 -14.81 0.79
CA GLU A 349 17.99 -13.83 0.11
C GLU A 349 18.76 -12.64 -0.49
N ILE A 350 19.92 -12.28 0.08
CA ILE A 350 20.73 -11.18 -0.45
C ILE A 350 21.72 -11.67 -1.53
N TYR A 351 22.22 -12.90 -1.44
CA TYR A 351 23.41 -13.31 -2.21
C TYR A 351 23.28 -14.57 -3.08
N LEU A 352 22.27 -15.42 -2.92
CA LEU A 352 22.25 -16.72 -3.61
C LEU A 352 21.46 -16.77 -4.91
N SER A 353 20.26 -16.18 -5.00
CA SER A 353 19.47 -16.20 -6.24
C SER A 353 20.30 -15.63 -7.41
N ASP A 354 20.27 -16.19 -8.62
CA ASP A 354 21.07 -15.67 -9.74
C ASP A 354 20.41 -14.46 -10.44
N SER A 355 19.32 -13.98 -9.86
CA SER A 355 18.45 -13.02 -10.50
C SER A 355 19.04 -11.60 -10.53
N LYS A 356 18.53 -10.77 -11.46
CA LYS A 356 18.74 -9.31 -11.42
C LYS A 356 18.36 -8.71 -10.04
N TYR A 357 17.47 -9.37 -9.30
CA TYR A 357 16.98 -8.94 -8.00
C TYR A 357 17.98 -9.21 -6.85
N LYS A 358 18.88 -10.19 -6.97
CA LYS A 358 20.07 -10.29 -6.10
C LYS A 358 20.97 -9.08 -6.25
N ARG A 359 21.23 -8.66 -7.50
CA ARG A 359 22.08 -7.48 -7.75
C ARG A 359 21.46 -6.23 -7.13
N GLN A 360 20.15 -6.08 -7.22
CA GLN A 360 19.40 -5.02 -6.55
C GLN A 360 19.54 -5.11 -5.02
N ALA A 361 19.21 -6.25 -4.40
CA ALA A 361 19.30 -6.45 -2.95
C ALA A 361 20.71 -6.18 -2.41
N SER A 362 21.74 -6.78 -3.02
CA SER A 362 23.14 -6.56 -2.64
C SER A 362 23.58 -5.11 -2.84
N THR A 363 23.03 -4.40 -3.84
CA THR A 363 23.34 -2.98 -4.06
C THR A 363 22.73 -2.10 -2.98
N ILE A 364 21.45 -2.33 -2.64
CA ILE A 364 20.75 -1.63 -1.56
C ILE A 364 21.50 -1.83 -0.24
N VAL A 365 21.80 -3.08 0.13
CA VAL A 365 22.53 -3.40 1.37
C VAL A 365 23.91 -2.73 1.38
N ARG A 366 24.65 -2.78 0.27
CA ARG A 366 25.96 -2.12 0.19
C ARG A 366 25.86 -0.61 0.39
N LYS A 367 24.92 0.06 -0.28
CA LYS A 367 24.72 1.51 -0.15
C LYS A 367 24.33 1.88 1.28
N TYR A 368 23.34 1.19 1.84
CA TYR A 368 22.87 1.40 3.20
C TYR A 368 23.99 1.23 4.22
N LEU A 369 24.75 0.12 4.16
CA LEU A 369 25.86 -0.12 5.09
C LEU A 369 27.02 0.88 4.90
N GLN A 370 27.26 1.37 3.68
CA GLN A 370 28.26 2.42 3.45
C GLN A 370 27.87 3.71 4.16
N GLU A 371 26.60 4.11 4.09
CA GLU A 371 26.11 5.29 4.79
C GLU A 371 26.06 5.05 6.31
N TYR A 372 25.61 3.88 6.76
CA TYR A 372 25.56 3.49 8.18
C TYR A 372 26.95 3.52 8.84
N ARG A 373 28.00 3.19 8.09
CA ARG A 373 29.39 3.27 8.58
C ARG A 373 29.94 4.69 8.62
N LYS A 374 29.46 5.58 7.75
CA LYS A 374 29.87 7.00 7.72
C LYS A 374 29.17 7.81 8.80
N ASN A 375 27.88 7.55 8.98
CA ASN A 375 27.02 8.22 9.93
C ASN A 375 26.59 7.19 10.96
N SER A 376 27.15 7.25 12.17
CA SER A 376 26.87 6.29 13.26
C SER A 376 25.39 6.20 13.69
N ASN A 377 24.51 6.98 13.06
CA ASN A 377 23.04 6.94 13.13
C ASN A 377 22.47 7.17 11.72
N VAL A 378 22.37 6.12 10.90
CA VAL A 378 21.50 6.19 9.71
C VAL A 378 20.09 5.81 10.13
N ASP A 379 19.24 6.82 10.26
CA ASP A 379 17.87 6.69 10.75
C ASP A 379 16.91 6.08 9.71
N SER A 380 17.33 5.87 8.44
CA SER A 380 16.46 5.28 7.41
C SER A 380 17.22 4.84 6.13
N PHE A 381 16.56 4.01 5.31
CA PHE A 381 17.02 3.69 3.93
C PHE A 381 16.86 4.91 3.00
N GLU A 382 17.60 4.97 1.88
CA GLU A 382 17.49 6.05 0.88
C GLU A 382 16.04 6.17 0.37
N LYS A 383 15.35 5.04 0.23
CA LYS A 383 13.93 4.96 -0.11
C LYS A 383 13.18 3.99 0.78
N ALA A 384 11.93 4.31 1.12
CA ALA A 384 11.06 3.40 1.87
C ALA A 384 10.85 2.06 1.14
N SER A 385 10.74 2.07 -0.19
CA SER A 385 10.58 0.85 -0.98
C SER A 385 11.82 -0.03 -1.04
N GLU A 386 13.03 0.52 -0.86
CA GLU A 386 14.23 -0.30 -0.70
C GLU A 386 14.19 -1.12 0.59
N TYR A 387 13.72 -0.52 1.69
CA TYR A 387 13.47 -1.22 2.94
C TYR A 387 12.37 -2.28 2.77
N MET A 388 11.22 -1.92 2.18
CA MET A 388 10.11 -2.85 1.95
C MET A 388 10.55 -4.04 1.10
N PHE A 389 11.30 -3.81 0.03
CA PHE A 389 11.84 -4.84 -0.85
C PHE A 389 12.74 -5.83 -0.09
N LEU A 390 13.71 -5.33 0.67
CA LEU A 390 14.56 -6.18 1.49
C LEU A 390 13.76 -6.91 2.58
N ARG A 391 12.84 -6.20 3.25
CA ARG A 391 11.98 -6.75 4.30
C ARG A 391 11.18 -7.95 3.78
N GLU A 392 10.60 -7.84 2.59
CA GLU A 392 9.81 -8.91 1.98
C GLU A 392 10.65 -10.06 1.43
N LYS A 393 11.85 -9.80 0.89
CA LYS A 393 12.81 -10.87 0.58
C LYS A 393 13.13 -11.69 1.82
N ILE A 394 13.45 -11.02 2.92
CA ILE A 394 13.71 -11.70 4.20
C ILE A 394 12.49 -12.48 4.69
N ASN A 395 11.27 -11.91 4.62
CA ASN A 395 10.04 -12.63 4.99
C ASN A 395 9.89 -13.91 4.16
N ARG A 396 10.04 -13.83 2.83
CA ARG A 396 10.00 -14.99 1.94
C ARG A 396 11.02 -16.06 2.35
N GLY A 397 12.25 -15.65 2.67
CA GLY A 397 13.28 -16.57 3.15
C GLY A 397 12.88 -17.28 4.46
N TYR A 398 12.25 -16.57 5.41
CA TYR A 398 11.67 -17.23 6.58
C TYR A 398 10.57 -18.21 6.22
N PHE A 399 9.65 -17.84 5.32
CA PHE A 399 8.62 -18.75 4.84
C PHE A 399 9.20 -20.00 4.20
N ARG A 400 10.32 -19.90 3.47
CA ARG A 400 11.02 -21.07 2.92
C ARG A 400 11.55 -22.01 4.02
N GLU A 401 12.07 -21.46 5.11
CA GLU A 401 12.71 -22.22 6.19
C GLU A 401 11.70 -22.81 7.18
N THR A 402 10.66 -22.05 7.55
CA THR A 402 9.72 -22.39 8.63
C THR A 402 8.35 -22.84 8.14
N SER A 403 8.01 -22.60 6.87
CA SER A 403 6.71 -22.88 6.28
C SER A 403 6.89 -23.34 4.82
N ASP A 404 5.80 -23.46 4.07
CA ASP A 404 5.86 -23.72 2.63
C ASP A 404 5.69 -22.38 1.88
N LEU A 405 6.51 -22.12 0.86
CA LEU A 405 6.41 -20.88 0.06
C LEU A 405 5.05 -20.67 -0.59
N ARG A 406 4.27 -21.74 -0.81
CA ARG A 406 2.86 -21.62 -1.25
C ARG A 406 2.05 -20.74 -0.31
N LEU A 407 2.34 -20.80 1.00
CA LEU A 407 1.69 -19.99 2.01
C LEU A 407 2.10 -18.51 1.91
N TYR A 408 3.35 -18.22 1.54
CA TYR A 408 3.81 -16.85 1.27
C TYR A 408 3.03 -16.21 0.12
N ASN A 409 2.92 -16.93 -1.01
CA ASN A 409 2.18 -16.43 -2.18
C ASN A 409 0.68 -16.26 -1.86
N LYS A 410 0.12 -17.15 -1.04
CA LYS A 410 -1.27 -17.02 -0.56
C LYS A 410 -1.46 -15.82 0.38
N LYS A 411 -0.51 -15.55 1.27
CA LYS A 411 -0.50 -14.35 2.11
C LYS A 411 -0.43 -13.07 1.27
N ASN A 412 0.34 -13.06 0.20
CA ASN A 412 0.43 -11.91 -0.71
C ASN A 412 -0.91 -11.63 -1.40
N LYS A 413 -1.57 -12.68 -1.93
CA LYS A 413 -2.93 -12.57 -2.49
C LYS A 413 -3.96 -12.07 -1.49
N LEU A 414 -3.87 -12.55 -0.25
CA LEU A 414 -4.75 -12.09 0.82
C LEU A 414 -4.56 -10.60 1.11
N GLN A 415 -3.30 -10.13 1.14
CA GLN A 415 -2.97 -8.72 1.32
C GLN A 415 -3.46 -7.86 0.15
N GLU A 416 -3.31 -8.33 -1.09
CA GLU A 416 -3.86 -7.66 -2.27
C GLU A 416 -5.39 -7.51 -2.16
N GLY A 417 -6.08 -8.58 -1.77
CA GLY A 417 -7.53 -8.56 -1.56
C GLY A 417 -7.95 -7.54 -0.49
N LEU A 418 -7.22 -7.45 0.61
CA LEU A 418 -7.47 -6.45 1.66
C LEU A 418 -7.33 -5.03 1.11
N TYR A 419 -6.26 -4.75 0.37
CA TYR A 419 -6.05 -3.43 -0.25
C TYR A 419 -7.15 -3.07 -1.24
N LYS A 420 -7.63 -4.02 -2.04
CA LYS A 420 -8.77 -3.79 -2.93
C LYS A 420 -10.02 -3.42 -2.15
N VAL A 421 -10.35 -4.17 -1.09
CA VAL A 421 -11.48 -3.85 -0.21
C VAL A 421 -11.36 -2.45 0.40
N LEU A 422 -10.22 -2.10 0.97
CA LEU A 422 -10.00 -0.79 1.62
C LEU A 422 -10.13 0.36 0.60
N LEU A 423 -9.54 0.22 -0.58
CA LEU A 423 -9.69 1.21 -1.65
C LEU A 423 -11.13 1.30 -2.16
N SER A 424 -11.82 0.16 -2.28
CA SER A 424 -13.24 0.10 -2.64
C SER A 424 -14.14 0.81 -1.62
N ILE A 425 -13.79 0.77 -0.32
CA ILE A 425 -14.47 1.54 0.75
C ILE A 425 -14.27 3.06 0.54
N MET A 426 -13.04 3.52 0.27
CA MET A 426 -12.77 4.95 0.00
C MET A 426 -13.56 5.44 -1.21
N LEU A 427 -13.70 4.60 -2.23
CA LEU A 427 -14.53 4.85 -3.40
C LEU A 427 -16.03 4.79 -3.11
N SER A 428 -16.50 4.74 -1.85
CA SER A 428 -17.90 5.05 -1.53
C SER A 428 -18.17 6.55 -1.62
N TYR A 429 -17.14 7.39 -1.43
CA TYR A 429 -17.23 8.86 -1.36
C TYR A 429 -18.21 9.37 -0.29
N ASP A 430 -18.51 8.55 0.71
CA ASP A 430 -19.34 8.89 1.87
C ASP A 430 -18.55 8.50 3.12
N TYR A 431 -18.27 9.50 3.96
CA TYR A 431 -17.42 9.33 5.13
C TYR A 431 -18.06 8.40 6.17
N LEU A 432 -19.34 8.59 6.47
CA LEU A 432 -20.07 7.77 7.45
C LEU A 432 -20.22 6.34 6.93
N ALA A 433 -20.59 6.19 5.66
CA ALA A 433 -20.64 4.87 5.01
C ALA A 433 -19.29 4.16 5.06
N SER A 434 -18.20 4.89 4.80
CA SER A 434 -16.85 4.33 4.80
C SER A 434 -16.46 3.84 6.19
N ALA A 435 -16.76 4.62 7.23
CA ALA A 435 -16.48 4.23 8.60
C ALA A 435 -17.30 3.02 9.04
N ASP A 436 -18.61 2.99 8.73
CA ASP A 436 -19.46 1.84 9.00
C ASP A 436 -18.93 0.57 8.33
N LEU A 437 -18.51 0.67 7.06
CA LEU A 437 -17.91 -0.44 6.32
C LEU A 437 -16.57 -0.88 6.93
N LEU A 438 -15.74 0.04 7.43
CA LEU A 438 -14.48 -0.31 8.12
C LEU A 438 -14.75 -1.02 9.45
N ILE A 439 -15.68 -0.51 10.26
CA ILE A 439 -16.09 -1.15 11.52
C ILE A 439 -16.64 -2.55 11.23
N GLN A 440 -17.49 -2.67 10.20
CA GLN A 440 -18.04 -3.95 9.80
C GLN A 440 -16.94 -4.94 9.34
N LEU A 441 -16.00 -4.47 8.51
CA LEU A 441 -14.86 -5.27 8.07
C LEU A 441 -14.09 -5.81 9.29
N VAL A 442 -13.80 -4.96 10.28
CA VAL A 442 -13.09 -5.34 11.51
C VAL A 442 -13.89 -6.37 12.31
N LYS A 443 -15.18 -6.11 12.56
CA LYS A 443 -16.08 -6.96 13.35
C LYS A 443 -16.28 -8.34 12.75
N GLU A 444 -16.23 -8.47 11.43
CA GLU A 444 -16.44 -9.73 10.74
C GLU A 444 -15.11 -10.46 10.46
N LEU A 445 -14.07 -9.75 10.02
CA LEU A 445 -12.79 -10.36 9.61
C LEU A 445 -11.94 -10.83 10.78
N ILE A 446 -11.88 -10.07 11.89
CA ILE A 446 -11.09 -10.47 13.06
C ILE A 446 -11.63 -11.79 13.61
N PRO A 447 -12.92 -11.98 13.92
CA PRO A 447 -13.40 -13.27 14.41
C PRO A 447 -13.13 -14.44 13.47
N ILE A 448 -13.11 -14.24 12.14
CA ILE A 448 -12.73 -15.29 11.19
C ILE A 448 -11.26 -15.68 11.37
N CYS A 449 -10.36 -14.70 11.53
CA CYS A 449 -8.95 -14.95 11.81
C CYS A 449 -8.75 -15.76 13.09
N PHE A 450 -9.62 -15.55 14.09
CA PHE A 450 -9.51 -16.16 15.42
C PHE A 450 -10.39 -17.41 15.63
N ARG A 451 -11.19 -17.82 14.64
CA ARG A 451 -12.10 -18.98 14.76
C ARG A 451 -11.32 -20.30 14.70
N GLY A 452 -11.45 -21.13 15.75
CA GLY A 452 -10.82 -22.46 15.85
C GLY A 452 -9.47 -22.46 16.56
N ILE A 453 -9.08 -21.34 17.16
CA ILE A 453 -7.88 -21.23 18.00
C ILE A 453 -8.15 -21.59 19.44
N ASP A 454 -9.36 -21.34 19.93
CA ASP A 454 -9.78 -21.81 21.24
C ASP A 454 -9.61 -23.33 21.34
N GLU A 455 -10.01 -24.07 20.30
CA GLU A 455 -9.79 -25.53 20.19
C GLU A 455 -8.30 -25.92 20.18
N LEU A 456 -7.43 -25.13 19.54
CA LEU A 456 -5.98 -25.43 19.47
C LEU A 456 -5.21 -25.06 20.73
N LEU A 457 -5.62 -23.99 21.41
CA LEU A 457 -5.05 -23.53 22.67
C LEU A 457 -5.43 -24.47 23.81
N GLU A 458 -6.64 -25.02 23.79
CA GLU A 458 -7.09 -26.04 24.74
C GLU A 458 -6.40 -27.40 24.51
N GLU A 459 -6.19 -27.82 23.26
CA GLU A 459 -5.64 -29.14 22.94
C GLU A 459 -4.13 -29.29 23.16
N ASN A 460 -3.33 -28.23 22.99
CA ASN A 460 -1.88 -28.41 22.79
C ASN A 460 -0.97 -27.80 23.87
N ASN A 461 -1.50 -27.16 24.91
CA ASN A 461 -0.68 -26.50 25.95
C ASN A 461 0.47 -25.68 25.32
N VAL A 462 0.19 -25.05 24.16
CA VAL A 462 1.22 -24.48 23.30
C VAL A 462 1.95 -23.42 24.10
N PRO A 463 3.28 -23.52 24.27
CA PRO A 463 4.04 -22.48 24.93
C PRO A 463 3.77 -21.17 24.19
N ARG A 464 3.29 -20.17 24.93
CA ARG A 464 3.09 -18.81 24.44
C ARG A 464 4.46 -18.23 24.10
N ILE A 465 4.96 -18.52 22.91
CA ILE A 465 6.17 -17.89 22.39
C ILE A 465 5.69 -16.64 21.66
N PHE A 466 5.78 -15.47 22.30
CA PHE A 466 6.44 -14.26 21.81
C PHE A 466 6.58 -13.24 22.94
#